data_AF-A0A7C0X6X4-F1
#
_entry.id   AF-A0A7C0X6X4-F1
#
_cell.length_a   1.000
_cell.length_b   1.000
_cell.length_c   1.000
_cell.angle_alpha   90.00
_cell.angle_beta   90.00
_cell.angle_gamma   90.00
#
_symmetry.space_group_name_H-M   'P 1'
#
loop_
_entity.id
_entity.type
_entity.pdbx_description
1 polymer ?
#
loop_
_entity_poly.entity_id
_entity_poly.type
_entity_poly.pdbx_seq_one_letter_code
_entity_poly.pdbx_strand_id
1 'polypeptide(L)'
;EESLKLADFLTSPSVQVEILKKVGFFPVVKEAIGVIPEGALKVLAKGVVNQSSTKDSIVAFIPNLGPKGGEFTETYRLAFRRIVMNGEDPEKVVKELGEKIRKMFKETKATLPEPDASLY
;
A
#
# COMPACT_ATOMS: atom_id res chain seq x y z
N GLU A 1 -23.91 -12.12 -13.14
CA GLU A 1 -24.92 -11.09 -12.84
C GLU A 1 -24.88 -10.69 -11.36
N GLU A 2 -25.09 -11.62 -10.43
CA GLU A 2 -25.05 -11.35 -8.98
C GLU A 2 -23.72 -10.75 -8.49
N SER A 3 -22.56 -11.21 -9.00
CA SER A 3 -21.26 -10.63 -8.64
C SER A 3 -21.12 -9.15 -9.05
N LEU A 4 -21.76 -8.74 -10.15
CA LEU A 4 -21.75 -7.34 -10.58
C LEU A 4 -22.66 -6.49 -9.68
N LYS A 5 -23.86 -6.99 -9.34
CA LYS A 5 -24.76 -6.33 -8.38
C LYS A 5 -24.09 -6.13 -7.02
N LEU A 6 -23.31 -7.11 -6.56
CA LEU A 6 -22.53 -6.99 -5.34
C LEU A 6 -21.44 -5.93 -5.46
N ALA A 7 -20.70 -5.90 -6.58
CA ALA A 7 -19.70 -4.87 -6.83
C ALA A 7 -20.35 -3.47 -6.80
N ASP A 8 -21.46 -3.28 -7.53
CA ASP A 8 -22.21 -2.02 -7.57
C ASP A 8 -22.64 -1.60 -6.16
N PHE A 9 -23.22 -2.53 -5.39
CA PHE A 9 -23.61 -2.28 -4.01
C PHE A 9 -22.42 -1.84 -3.13
N LEU A 10 -21.33 -2.61 -3.15
CA LEU A 10 -20.13 -2.30 -2.36
C LEU A 10 -19.47 -0.99 -2.77
N THR A 11 -19.54 -0.61 -4.05
CA THR A 11 -19.00 0.64 -4.57
C THR A 11 -19.97 1.82 -4.51
N SER A 12 -21.20 1.64 -4.01
CA SER A 12 -22.14 2.75 -3.85
C SER A 12 -21.63 3.76 -2.79
N PRO A 13 -21.83 5.08 -2.99
CA PRO A 13 -21.34 6.09 -2.04
C PRO A 13 -21.85 5.88 -0.61
N SER A 14 -23.11 5.49 -0.45
CA SER A 14 -23.70 5.23 0.88
C SER A 14 -23.02 4.06 1.60
N VAL A 15 -22.75 2.96 0.90
CA VAL A 15 -22.07 1.80 1.48
C VAL A 15 -20.61 2.13 1.81
N GLN A 16 -19.91 2.86 0.95
CA GLN A 16 -18.53 3.31 1.21
C GLN A 16 -18.44 4.23 2.43
N VAL A 17 -19.43 5.09 2.66
CA VAL A 17 -19.53 5.92 3.88
C VAL A 17 -19.75 5.05 5.13
N GLU A 18 -20.60 4.03 5.05
CA GLU A 18 -20.80 3.11 6.17
C GLU A 18 -19.55 2.27 6.47
N ILE A 19 -18.81 1.83 5.44
CA ILE A 19 -17.51 1.16 5.59
C ILE A 19 -16.54 2.07 6.36
N LEU A 20 -16.44 3.35 5.98
CA LEU A 20 -15.59 4.30 6.70
C LEU A 20 -15.98 4.44 8.17
N LYS A 21 -17.27 4.58 8.46
CA LYS A 21 -17.76 4.76 9.85
C LYS A 21 -17.58 3.51 10.72
N LYS A 22 -17.74 2.31 10.14
CA LYS A 22 -17.82 1.06 10.90
C LYS A 22 -16.47 0.34 11.02
N VAL A 23 -15.64 0.40 9.97
CA VAL A 23 -14.36 -0.32 9.93
C VAL A 23 -13.16 0.58 9.65
N GLY A 24 -13.35 1.88 9.44
CA GLY A 24 -12.26 2.84 9.25
C GLY A 24 -11.56 2.75 7.89
N PHE A 25 -12.14 2.05 6.91
CA PHE A 25 -11.61 1.98 5.55
C PHE A 25 -12.09 3.16 4.71
N PHE A 26 -11.16 3.78 4.00
CA PHE A 26 -11.44 4.99 3.23
C PHE A 26 -12.22 4.71 1.95
N PRO A 27 -13.20 5.57 1.60
CA PRO A 27 -13.94 5.43 0.36
C PRO A 27 -13.03 5.49 -0.86
N VAL A 28 -13.30 4.63 -1.85
CA VAL A 28 -12.61 4.63 -3.16
C VAL A 28 -13.38 5.39 -4.24
N VAL A 29 -14.60 5.86 -3.93
CA VAL A 29 -15.46 6.61 -4.85
C VAL A 29 -15.47 8.11 -4.51
N LYS A 30 -15.32 8.96 -5.53
CA LYS A 30 -15.11 10.41 -5.38
C LYS A 30 -16.23 11.10 -4.59
N GLU A 31 -17.46 10.65 -4.78
CA GLU A 31 -18.66 11.18 -4.16
C GLU A 31 -18.65 10.98 -2.64
N ALA A 32 -17.96 9.95 -2.15
CA ALA A 32 -17.80 9.66 -0.72
C ALA A 32 -16.51 10.26 -0.13
N ILE A 33 -15.54 10.69 -0.95
CA ILE A 33 -14.25 11.25 -0.52
C ILE A 33 -14.39 12.59 0.24
N GLY A 34 -15.56 13.23 0.24
CA GLY A 34 -15.85 14.44 1.03
C GLY A 34 -16.62 14.21 2.34
N VAL A 35 -17.11 13.00 2.59
CA VAL A 35 -17.88 12.69 3.81
C VAL A 35 -16.90 12.41 4.93
N ILE A 36 -16.47 13.47 5.61
CA ILE A 36 -15.49 13.39 6.68
C ILE A 36 -16.22 13.11 8.01
N PRO A 37 -16.08 11.92 8.61
CA PRO A 37 -16.68 11.64 9.90
C PRO A 37 -16.04 12.50 11.00
N GLU A 38 -16.69 12.64 12.14
CA GLU A 38 -16.12 13.39 13.27
C GLU A 38 -15.07 12.58 14.05
N GLY A 39 -14.39 13.23 14.99
CA GLY A 39 -13.42 12.58 15.88
C GLY A 39 -12.16 12.08 15.16
N ALA A 40 -11.63 10.93 15.59
CA ALA A 40 -10.37 10.37 15.07
C ALA A 40 -10.41 10.08 13.55
N LEU A 41 -11.57 9.69 13.03
CA LEU A 41 -11.77 9.44 11.59
C LEU A 41 -11.61 10.73 10.76
N LYS A 42 -11.95 11.90 11.32
CA LYS A 42 -11.70 13.21 10.69
C LYS A 42 -10.22 13.43 10.43
N VAL A 43 -9.39 13.09 11.43
CA VAL A 43 -7.94 13.28 11.38
C VAL A 43 -7.33 12.36 10.32
N LEU A 44 -7.72 11.09 10.31
CA LEU A 44 -7.28 10.12 9.32
C LEU A 44 -7.71 10.52 7.89
N ALA A 45 -8.97 10.91 7.70
CA ALA A 45 -9.50 11.34 6.40
C ALA A 45 -8.73 12.53 5.83
N LYS A 46 -8.51 13.56 6.64
CA LYS A 46 -7.71 14.72 6.24
C LYS A 46 -6.28 14.32 5.89
N GLY A 47 -5.67 13.41 6.64
CA GLY A 47 -4.33 12.90 6.35
C GLY A 47 -4.24 12.23 4.98
N VAL A 48 -5.17 11.30 4.69
CA VAL A 48 -5.23 10.59 3.41
C VAL A 48 -5.48 11.55 2.25
N VAL A 49 -6.45 12.47 2.38
CA VAL A 49 -6.75 13.47 1.34
C VAL A 49 -5.55 14.40 1.11
N ASN A 50 -4.92 14.88 2.17
CA ASN A 50 -3.75 15.76 2.05
C ASN A 50 -2.57 15.03 1.38
N GLN A 51 -2.28 13.78 1.78
CA GLN A 51 -1.20 12.98 1.19
C GLN A 51 -1.46 12.65 -0.29
N SER A 52 -2.68 12.22 -0.62
CA SER A 52 -3.04 11.77 -1.98
C SER A 52 -3.29 12.90 -2.97
N SER A 53 -3.46 14.14 -2.49
CA SER A 53 -3.66 15.32 -3.35
C SER A 53 -2.37 16.10 -3.63
N THR A 54 -1.22 15.68 -3.07
CA THR A 54 0.05 16.34 -3.37
C THR A 54 0.48 16.07 -4.81
N LYS A 55 1.21 17.02 -5.42
CA LYS A 55 1.68 16.87 -6.81
C LYS A 55 2.69 15.73 -6.98
N ASP A 56 3.39 15.40 -5.90
CA ASP A 56 4.38 14.35 -5.78
C ASP A 56 3.82 13.07 -5.17
N SER A 57 2.48 12.92 -5.10
CA SER A 57 1.88 11.69 -4.59
C SER A 57 2.27 10.51 -5.47
N ILE A 58 2.83 9.45 -4.86
CA ILE A 58 3.22 8.23 -5.55
C ILE A 58 2.29 7.10 -5.11
N VAL A 59 1.68 6.42 -6.08
CA VAL A 59 0.88 5.24 -5.80
C VAL A 59 1.81 4.03 -5.70
N ALA A 60 2.24 3.72 -4.48
CA ALA A 60 3.07 2.57 -4.18
C ALA A 60 2.20 1.35 -3.81
N PHE A 61 2.22 0.31 -4.64
CA PHE A 61 1.55 -0.95 -4.36
C PHE A 61 2.54 -2.03 -3.95
N ILE A 62 2.11 -2.93 -3.07
CA ILE A 62 2.84 -4.16 -2.80
C ILE A 62 2.82 -4.99 -4.09
N PRO A 63 3.98 -5.31 -4.68
CA PRO A 63 4.07 -6.01 -5.95
C PRO A 63 3.57 -7.46 -5.81
N ASN A 64 2.82 -7.94 -6.79
CA ASN A 64 2.50 -9.37 -6.87
C ASN A 64 3.69 -10.12 -7.49
N LEU A 65 4.43 -10.85 -6.65
CA LEU A 65 5.56 -11.67 -7.07
C LEU A 65 5.21 -13.17 -7.16
N GLY A 66 3.91 -13.51 -7.16
CA GLY A 66 3.45 -14.89 -7.24
C GLY A 66 4.09 -15.78 -6.15
N PRO A 67 4.75 -16.89 -6.51
CA PRO A 67 5.41 -17.78 -5.55
C PRO A 67 6.45 -17.10 -4.64
N LYS A 68 7.01 -15.96 -5.07
CA LYS A 68 8.03 -15.21 -4.32
C LYS A 68 7.46 -14.20 -3.32
N GLY A 69 6.14 -14.04 -3.24
CA GLY A 69 5.51 -13.07 -2.32
C GLY A 69 5.84 -13.31 -0.84
N GLY A 70 5.92 -14.58 -0.42
CA GLY A 70 6.36 -14.94 0.93
C GLY A 70 7.82 -14.54 1.19
N GLU A 71 8.71 -14.83 0.24
CA GLU A 71 10.14 -14.50 0.34
C GLU A 71 10.39 -12.99 0.38
N PHE A 72 9.61 -12.22 -0.38
CA PHE A 72 9.63 -10.76 -0.36
C PHE A 72 9.26 -10.21 1.02
N THR A 73 8.13 -10.65 1.57
CA THR A 73 7.66 -10.23 2.91
C THR A 73 8.67 -10.57 4.00
N GLU A 74 9.23 -11.77 3.98
CA GLU A 74 10.25 -12.18 4.95
C GLU A 74 11.55 -11.37 4.81
N THR A 75 11.90 -10.93 3.61
CA THR A 75 13.08 -10.09 3.39
C THR A 75 12.93 -8.70 4.04
N TYR A 76 11.73 -8.10 4.01
CA TYR A 76 11.44 -6.86 4.74
C TYR A 76 11.49 -7.06 6.26
N ARG A 77 10.90 -8.15 6.77
CA ARG A 77 10.96 -8.49 8.21
C ARG A 77 12.39 -8.72 8.69
N LEU A 78 13.21 -9.36 7.85
CA LEU A 78 14.62 -9.56 8.12
C LEU A 78 15.38 -8.23 8.15
N ALA A 79 15.13 -7.32 7.20
CA ALA A 79 15.73 -5.98 7.19
C ALA A 79 15.39 -5.23 8.49
N PHE A 80 14.11 -5.20 8.88
CA PHE A 80 13.66 -4.57 10.11
C PHE A 80 14.37 -5.14 11.35
N ARG A 81 14.46 -6.46 11.46
CA ARG A 81 15.14 -7.11 12.59
C ARG A 81 16.62 -6.74 12.64
N ARG A 82 17.33 -6.85 11.51
CA ARG A 82 18.77 -6.55 11.44
C ARG A 82 19.06 -5.09 11.79
N ILE A 83 18.29 -4.17 11.23
CA ILE A 83 18.50 -2.73 11.41
C ILE A 83 18.00 -2.26 12.78
N VAL A 84 16.71 -2.45 13.06
CA VAL A 84 16.04 -1.84 14.21
C VAL A 84 16.27 -2.65 15.49
N MET A 85 16.20 -3.98 15.42
CA MET A 85 16.30 -4.81 16.62
C MET A 85 17.75 -5.14 16.98
N ASN A 86 18.62 -5.34 15.98
CA ASN A 86 20.01 -5.75 16.19
C ASN A 86 21.02 -4.60 16.02
N GLY A 87 20.60 -3.42 15.56
CA GLY A 87 21.48 -2.26 15.39
C GLY A 87 22.54 -2.41 14.30
N GLU A 88 22.32 -3.28 13.31
CA GLU A 88 23.23 -3.38 12.17
C GLU A 88 23.17 -2.11 11.29
N ASP A 89 24.29 -1.81 10.63
CA ASP A 89 24.37 -0.69 9.69
C ASP A 89 23.29 -0.78 8.59
N PRO A 90 22.38 0.20 8.48
CA PRO A 90 21.32 0.19 7.49
C PRO A 90 21.83 0.10 6.05
N GLU A 91 22.93 0.78 5.72
CA GLU A 91 23.44 0.83 4.36
C GLU A 91 23.90 -0.56 3.90
N LYS A 92 24.66 -1.25 4.75
CA LYS A 92 25.07 -2.64 4.53
C LYS A 92 23.85 -3.56 4.35
N VAL A 93 22.89 -3.52 5.27
CA VAL A 93 21.72 -4.42 5.24
C VAL A 93 20.88 -4.18 3.97
N VAL A 94 20.64 -2.91 3.60
CA VAL A 94 19.87 -2.55 2.41
C VAL A 94 20.59 -2.96 1.13
N LYS A 95 21.92 -2.83 1.05
CA LYS A 95 22.70 -3.32 -0.10
C LYS A 95 22.57 -4.83 -0.28
N GLU A 96 22.71 -5.60 0.79
CA GLU A 96 22.62 -7.06 0.77
C GLU A 96 21.21 -7.56 0.43
N LEU A 97 20.19 -7.08 1.15
CA LEU A 97 18.82 -7.55 0.97
C LEU A 97 18.15 -6.94 -0.27
N GLY A 98 18.58 -5.74 -0.69
CA GLY A 98 18.12 -5.10 -1.92
C GLY A 98 18.49 -5.91 -3.16
N GLU A 99 19.69 -6.50 -3.23
CA GLU A 99 20.05 -7.42 -4.33
C GLU A 99 19.16 -8.67 -4.35
N LYS A 100 18.81 -9.19 -3.16
CA LYS A 100 17.89 -10.32 -3.05
C LYS A 100 16.51 -9.98 -3.61
N ILE A 101 15.96 -8.81 -3.25
CA ILE A 101 14.69 -8.31 -3.79
C ILE A 101 14.80 -8.12 -5.31
N ARG A 102 15.85 -7.47 -5.81
CA ARG A 102 16.07 -7.26 -7.26
C ARG A 102 16.06 -8.57 -8.04
N LYS A 103 16.68 -9.64 -7.52
CA LYS A 103 16.66 -10.96 -8.14
C LYS A 103 15.25 -11.55 -8.22
N MET A 104 14.44 -11.41 -7.16
CA MET A 104 13.05 -11.88 -7.18
C MET A 104 12.24 -11.24 -8.32
N PHE A 105 12.35 -9.93 -8.50
CA PHE A 105 11.67 -9.23 -9.60
C PHE A 105 12.13 -9.71 -10.98
N LYS A 106 13.44 -9.92 -11.16
CA LYS A 106 13.98 -10.47 -12.42
C LYS A 106 13.49 -11.89 -12.69
N GLU A 107 13.47 -12.74 -11.68
CA GLU A 107 13.00 -14.14 -11.78
C GLU A 107 11.52 -14.24 -12.13
N THR A 108 10.69 -13.39 -11.52
CA THR A 108 9.24 -13.39 -11.75
C THR A 108 8.83 -12.56 -12.97
N LYS A 109 9.76 -11.79 -13.55
CA LYS A 109 9.49 -10.79 -14.60
C LYS A 109 8.40 -9.80 -14.21
N ALA A 110 8.26 -9.53 -12.91
CA ALA A 110 7.30 -8.56 -12.40
C ALA A 110 7.79 -7.14 -12.68
N THR A 111 6.84 -6.23 -12.92
CA THR A 111 7.12 -4.80 -13.01
C THR A 111 7.58 -4.28 -11.64
N LEU A 112 8.57 -3.40 -11.63
CA LEU A 112 8.95 -2.69 -10.41
C LEU A 112 7.78 -1.80 -9.95
N PRO A 113 7.59 -1.60 -8.63
CA PRO A 113 6.68 -0.59 -8.12
C PRO A 113 7.30 0.81 -8.29
N GLU A 114 6.47 1.85 -8.30
CA GLU A 114 6.97 3.22 -8.15
C GLU A 114 7.56 3.43 -6.73
N PRO A 115 8.61 4.24 -6.57
CA PRO A 115 9.32 5.02 -7.59
C PRO A 115 10.39 4.24 -8.37
N ASP A 116 10.68 2.99 -8.01
CA ASP A 116 11.76 2.22 -8.65
C ASP A 116 11.52 2.05 -10.16
N ALA A 117 10.26 1.93 -10.60
CA ALA A 117 9.89 1.87 -12.00
C ALA A 117 10.18 3.15 -12.80
N SER A 118 10.17 4.33 -12.16
CA SER A 118 10.45 5.61 -12.81
C SER A 118 11.91 6.07 -12.64
N LEU A 119 12.65 5.47 -11.71
CA LEU A 119 14.05 5.80 -11.43
C LEU A 119 15.07 4.92 -12.18
N TYR A 120 14.65 3.77 -12.72
CA TYR A 120 15.49 2.78 -13.42
C TYR A 120 14.96 2.48 -14.82
#